data_AF-A0A2E2U9W9-F1
#
_entry.id   AF-A0A2E2U9W9-F1
#
_cell.length_a   1.000
_cell.length_b   1.000
_cell.length_c   1.000
_cell.angle_alpha   90.00
_cell.angle_beta   90.00
_cell.angle_gamma   90.00
#
_symmetry.space_group_name_H-M   'P 1'
#
loop_
_entity.id
_entity.type
_entity.pdbx_description
1 polymer ?
#
loop_
_entity_poly.entity_id
_entity_poly.type
_entity_poly.pdbx_seq_one_letter_code
_entity_poly.pdbx_strand_id
1 'polypeptide(L)'
;MGRNNSSGDRKPSQRKNRNNRSGNNNSQSKGPNKKSSSSKKRSFNKNRRPKKLTPSRIIAKYQNHLEQYLTARKKFHDVHGHKNDQQVGKAQRVYEQALKTLRDFEKNLEDWQRDVLAEFLAAYPEDRQYSTEHNLPPVGDTVSFVGEFEDPHLLPTQKSEAWSEDTEDTSGTMADYYAYKGITPPEEIPENANSDNTKN
;
A
#
# COMPACT_ATOMS: atom_id res chain seq x y z
N MET A 1 -51.52 18.29 -60.21
CA MET A 1 -51.65 17.61 -58.90
C MET A 1 -50.28 17.10 -58.48
N GLY A 2 -49.66 17.70 -57.46
CA GLY A 2 -48.42 17.23 -56.86
C GLY A 2 -48.46 17.62 -55.39
N ARG A 3 -48.54 16.63 -54.49
CA ARG A 3 -48.64 16.84 -53.04
C ARG A 3 -47.28 16.60 -52.40
N ASN A 4 -46.80 17.63 -51.71
CA ASN A 4 -45.58 17.65 -50.91
C ASN A 4 -45.72 16.77 -49.66
N ASN A 5 -44.68 15.98 -49.37
CA ASN A 5 -44.51 15.23 -48.13
C ASN A 5 -44.05 16.16 -47.01
N SER A 6 -44.88 16.30 -45.97
CA SER A 6 -44.54 16.84 -44.66
C SER A 6 -44.40 15.64 -43.71
N SER A 7 -43.18 15.37 -43.25
CA SER A 7 -42.91 14.35 -42.23
C SER A 7 -42.28 15.04 -41.04
N GLY A 8 -43.11 15.27 -40.04
CA GLY A 8 -42.76 15.91 -38.78
C GLY A 8 -41.94 15.03 -37.83
N ASP A 9 -41.31 15.76 -36.93
CA ASP A 9 -40.67 15.39 -35.67
C ASP A 9 -41.15 14.11 -35.00
N ARG A 10 -40.21 13.20 -34.72
CA ARG A 10 -40.35 12.17 -33.69
C ARG A 10 -39.10 12.13 -32.80
N LYS A 11 -39.27 12.61 -31.56
CA LYS A 11 -38.32 12.47 -30.45
C LYS A 11 -38.21 10.99 -30.03
N PRO A 12 -37.01 10.42 -29.80
CA PRO A 12 -36.87 9.08 -29.25
C PRO A 12 -37.02 9.07 -27.72
N SER A 13 -38.00 8.29 -27.24
CA SER A 13 -38.30 8.06 -25.82
C SER A 13 -37.50 6.87 -25.26
N GLN A 14 -36.87 7.10 -24.10
CA GLN A 14 -36.63 6.16 -22.99
C GLN A 14 -36.07 4.75 -23.32
N ARG A 15 -34.75 4.60 -23.18
CA ARG A 15 -34.09 3.30 -23.02
C ARG A 15 -34.36 2.73 -21.63
N LYS A 16 -35.18 1.69 -21.56
CA LYS A 16 -35.40 0.81 -20.39
C LYS A 16 -34.13 0.05 -20.03
N ASN A 17 -33.81 0.06 -18.73
CA ASN A 17 -32.87 -0.81 -18.03
C ASN A 17 -33.00 -2.28 -18.46
N ARG A 18 -31.92 -2.86 -18.99
CA ARG A 18 -31.70 -4.32 -19.11
C ARG A 18 -30.72 -4.76 -18.04
N ASN A 19 -31.22 -5.08 -16.84
CA ASN A 19 -30.52 -5.97 -15.91
C ASN A 19 -31.25 -7.30 -15.91
N ASN A 20 -30.59 -8.34 -16.42
CA ASN A 20 -30.57 -9.72 -15.91
C ASN A 20 -30.08 -10.67 -17.01
N ARG A 21 -28.76 -10.82 -17.08
CA ARG A 21 -28.10 -11.94 -17.76
C ARG A 21 -27.13 -12.56 -16.76
N SER A 22 -27.66 -13.42 -15.90
CA SER A 22 -26.89 -14.42 -15.15
C SER A 22 -27.45 -15.76 -15.58
N GLY A 23 -26.79 -16.40 -16.54
CA GLY A 23 -27.01 -17.80 -16.79
C GLY A 23 -26.46 -18.60 -15.61
N ASN A 24 -27.21 -19.60 -15.17
CA ASN A 24 -26.57 -20.86 -14.80
C ASN A 24 -27.56 -22.00 -14.96
N ASN A 25 -27.26 -22.87 -15.92
CA ASN A 25 -27.97 -24.11 -16.16
C ASN A 25 -27.44 -25.18 -15.19
N ASN A 26 -28.38 -25.91 -14.59
CA ASN A 26 -28.37 -27.35 -14.42
C ASN A 26 -27.28 -28.00 -13.51
N SER A 27 -27.68 -28.36 -12.30
CA SER A 27 -27.32 -29.67 -11.73
C SER A 27 -28.35 -30.10 -10.68
N GLN A 28 -29.11 -31.14 -11.04
CA GLN A 28 -29.92 -31.97 -10.16
C GLN A 28 -29.14 -32.37 -8.89
N SER A 29 -29.70 -32.06 -7.72
CA SER A 29 -29.64 -33.02 -6.61
C SER A 29 -30.97 -33.00 -5.85
N LYS A 30 -31.62 -34.16 -5.79
CA LYS A 30 -32.83 -34.41 -5.02
C LYS A 30 -32.43 -34.52 -3.56
N GLY A 31 -32.66 -33.48 -2.77
CA GLY A 31 -32.59 -33.52 -1.31
C GLY A 31 -33.97 -33.27 -0.69
N PRO A 32 -34.35 -33.94 0.41
CA PRO A 32 -35.71 -33.88 0.93
C PRO A 32 -36.03 -32.51 1.55
N ASN A 33 -37.24 -32.06 1.22
CA ASN A 33 -37.86 -30.76 1.49
C ASN A 33 -37.89 -30.42 3.00
N LYS A 34 -36.90 -29.68 3.51
CA LYS A 34 -37.05 -28.94 4.77
C LYS A 34 -37.78 -27.64 4.46
N LYS A 35 -39.05 -27.57 4.87
CA LYS A 35 -39.89 -26.35 4.87
C LYS A 35 -39.10 -25.19 5.47
N SER A 36 -38.57 -24.29 4.63
CA SER A 36 -37.97 -23.06 5.10
C SER A 36 -39.09 -22.17 5.62
N SER A 37 -39.20 -22.05 6.95
CA SER A 37 -40.04 -21.03 7.56
C SER A 37 -39.64 -19.67 6.98
N SER A 38 -40.57 -19.07 6.25
CA SER A 38 -40.46 -17.71 5.73
C SER A 38 -40.59 -16.75 6.91
N SER A 39 -39.52 -16.64 7.70
CA SER A 39 -39.33 -15.50 8.58
C SER A 39 -39.20 -14.27 7.69
N LYS A 40 -40.36 -13.65 7.41
CA LYS A 40 -40.45 -12.28 6.89
C LYS A 40 -39.62 -11.42 7.84
N LYS A 41 -38.35 -11.20 7.50
CA LYS A 41 -37.51 -10.18 8.12
C LYS A 41 -38.31 -8.90 8.01
N ARG A 42 -38.86 -8.45 9.14
CA ARG A 42 -39.59 -7.19 9.24
C ARG A 42 -38.64 -6.12 8.74
N SER A 43 -38.91 -5.62 7.55
CA SER A 43 -38.25 -4.45 6.99
C SER A 43 -38.66 -3.26 7.87
N PHE A 44 -37.90 -3.03 8.95
CA PHE A 44 -37.99 -1.82 9.78
C PHE A 44 -37.39 -0.61 9.05
N ASN A 45 -37.66 -0.50 7.75
CA ASN A 45 -37.14 0.55 6.88
C ASN A 45 -38.27 1.49 6.48
N LYS A 46 -38.93 2.09 7.47
CA LYS A 46 -39.83 3.22 7.25
C LYS A 46 -39.52 4.31 8.26
N ASN A 47 -39.00 5.42 7.73
CA ASN A 47 -38.90 6.74 8.34
C ASN A 47 -37.70 7.03 9.26
N ARG A 48 -36.49 6.60 8.88
CA ARG A 48 -35.29 7.36 9.26
C ARG A 48 -35.27 8.65 8.44
N ARG A 49 -36.05 9.65 8.86
CA ARG A 49 -35.84 11.04 8.40
C ARG A 49 -34.36 11.37 8.59
N PRO A 50 -33.72 12.12 7.67
CA PRO A 50 -32.36 12.58 7.89
C PRO A 50 -32.38 13.44 9.15
N LYS A 51 -31.94 12.87 10.27
CA LYS A 51 -31.77 13.62 11.50
C LYS A 51 -30.65 14.60 11.18
N LYS A 52 -30.93 15.91 11.26
CA LYS A 52 -29.91 16.96 11.17
C LYS A 52 -28.69 16.51 11.98
N LEU A 53 -27.49 16.67 11.42
CA LEU A 53 -26.26 16.29 12.11
C LEU A 53 -26.22 17.07 13.42
N THR A 54 -26.27 16.36 14.55
CA THR A 54 -26.00 16.93 15.86
C THR A 54 -24.49 16.97 16.09
N PRO A 55 -23.96 17.85 16.95
CA PRO A 55 -22.54 17.86 17.32
C PRO A 55 -21.98 16.46 17.60
N SER A 56 -22.67 15.69 18.46
CA SER A 56 -22.32 14.29 18.78
C SER A 56 -22.28 13.34 17.58
N ARG A 57 -23.15 13.55 16.57
CA ARG A 57 -23.16 12.73 15.35
C ARG A 57 -22.02 13.07 14.41
N ILE A 58 -21.59 14.33 14.38
CA ILE A 58 -20.43 14.77 13.58
C ILE A 58 -19.19 14.06 14.11
N ILE A 59 -18.97 14.12 15.42
CA ILE A 59 -17.85 13.46 16.10
C ILE A 59 -17.89 11.94 15.87
N ALA A 60 -19.04 11.29 16.09
CA ALA A 60 -19.17 9.85 15.90
C ALA A 60 -18.92 9.41 14.44
N LYS A 61 -19.34 10.23 13.46
CA LYS A 61 -19.05 9.96 12.04
C LYS A 61 -17.56 10.13 11.74
N TYR A 62 -16.95 11.20 12.23
CA TYR A 62 -15.51 11.44 12.08
C TYR A 62 -14.70 10.27 12.63
N GLN A 63 -14.99 9.84 13.87
CA GLN A 63 -14.33 8.69 14.51
C GLN A 63 -14.48 7.41 13.69
N ASN A 64 -15.67 7.14 13.15
CA ASN A 64 -15.88 5.96 12.30
C ASN A 64 -15.05 6.03 11.01
N HIS A 65 -15.02 7.17 10.32
CA HIS A 65 -14.18 7.34 9.13
C HIS A 65 -12.69 7.23 9.46
N LEU A 66 -12.25 7.78 10.59
CA LEU A 66 -10.89 7.66 11.08
C LEU A 66 -10.51 6.21 11.42
N GLU A 67 -11.38 5.48 12.11
CA GLU A 67 -11.16 4.06 12.44
C GLU A 67 -11.07 3.19 11.18
N GLN A 68 -11.93 3.42 10.20
CA GLN A 68 -11.86 2.76 8.88
C GLN A 68 -10.54 3.06 8.19
N TYR A 69 -10.10 4.32 8.20
CA TYR A 69 -8.82 4.73 7.63
C TYR A 69 -7.64 4.06 8.32
N LEU A 70 -7.59 4.07 9.65
CA LEU A 70 -6.51 3.45 10.43
C LEU A 70 -6.45 1.93 10.20
N THR A 71 -7.61 1.27 10.17
CA THR A 71 -7.70 -0.17 9.88
C THR A 71 -7.22 -0.50 8.47
N ALA A 72 -7.62 0.29 7.47
CA ALA A 72 -7.19 0.12 6.08
C ALA A 72 -5.70 0.39 5.90
N ARG A 73 -5.17 1.43 6.56
CA ARG A 73 -3.75 1.79 6.57
C ARG A 73 -2.91 0.66 7.15
N LYS A 74 -3.28 0.15 8.33
CA LYS A 74 -2.62 -0.99 8.96
C LYS A 74 -2.57 -2.19 8.00
N LYS A 75 -3.72 -2.58 7.47
CA LYS A 75 -3.83 -3.71 6.53
C LYS A 75 -2.99 -3.53 5.26
N PHE A 76 -2.90 -2.31 4.73
CA PHE A 76 -2.06 -2.02 3.57
C PHE A 76 -0.59 -2.26 3.90
N HIS A 77 -0.08 -1.69 4.98
CA HIS A 77 1.32 -1.86 5.37
C HIS A 77 1.66 -3.30 5.81
N ASP A 78 0.73 -4.01 6.44
CA ASP A 78 0.89 -5.43 6.77
C ASP A 78 1.11 -6.28 5.52
N VAL A 79 0.44 -5.94 4.40
CA VAL A 79 0.52 -6.71 3.14
C VAL A 79 1.60 -6.20 2.18
N HIS A 80 2.05 -4.95 2.33
CA HIS A 80 2.97 -4.27 1.41
C HIS A 80 4.35 -4.96 1.27
N GLY A 81 4.74 -5.81 2.24
CA GLY A 81 5.98 -6.61 2.17
C GLY A 81 5.81 -8.02 1.61
N HIS A 82 4.60 -8.43 1.22
CA HIS A 82 4.33 -9.78 0.72
C HIS A 82 4.39 -9.86 -0.81
N LYS A 83 4.81 -11.01 -1.35
CA LYS A 83 4.96 -11.28 -2.80
C LYS A 83 3.63 -11.34 -3.60
N ASN A 84 2.50 -10.93 -3.01
CA ASN A 84 1.19 -11.04 -3.65
C ASN A 84 0.66 -9.67 -4.08
N ASP A 85 1.08 -9.23 -5.26
CA ASP A 85 0.74 -7.92 -5.85
C ASP A 85 -0.77 -7.68 -5.95
N GLN A 86 -1.57 -8.73 -6.16
CA GLN A 86 -3.02 -8.58 -6.22
C GLN A 86 -3.63 -8.21 -4.87
N GLN A 87 -3.07 -8.72 -3.77
CA GLN A 87 -3.53 -8.38 -2.44
C GLN A 87 -3.06 -6.98 -2.04
N VAL A 88 -1.82 -6.63 -2.39
CA VAL A 88 -1.26 -5.27 -2.21
C VAL A 88 -2.14 -4.26 -2.94
N GLY A 89 -2.42 -4.47 -4.23
CA GLY A 89 -3.25 -3.55 -5.01
C GLY A 89 -4.69 -3.42 -4.51
N LYS A 90 -5.28 -4.50 -3.96
CA LYS A 90 -6.59 -4.42 -3.30
C LYS A 90 -6.53 -3.63 -2.00
N ALA A 91 -5.54 -3.89 -1.16
CA ALA A 91 -5.36 -3.19 0.11
C ALA A 91 -5.09 -1.69 -0.11
N GLN A 92 -4.30 -1.35 -1.12
CA GLN A 92 -4.03 0.02 -1.53
C GLN A 92 -5.31 0.77 -1.91
N ARG A 93 -6.14 0.20 -2.80
CA ARG A 93 -7.41 0.83 -3.20
C ARG A 93 -8.35 1.07 -2.02
N VAL A 94 -8.40 0.12 -1.07
CA VAL A 94 -9.21 0.27 0.15
C VAL A 94 -8.66 1.39 1.04
N TYR A 95 -7.34 1.46 1.21
CA TYR A 95 -6.65 2.52 1.95
C TYR A 95 -6.91 3.90 1.33
N GLU A 96 -6.70 4.06 0.03
CA GLU A 96 -6.94 5.32 -0.70
C GLU A 96 -8.41 5.74 -0.63
N GLN A 97 -9.34 4.78 -0.77
CA GLN A 97 -10.77 5.07 -0.68
C GLN A 97 -11.17 5.51 0.73
N ALA A 98 -10.62 4.89 1.78
CA ALA A 98 -10.88 5.29 3.16
C ALA A 98 -10.31 6.68 3.46
N LEU A 99 -9.08 6.97 3.02
CA LEU A 99 -8.46 8.30 3.12
C LEU A 99 -9.32 9.35 2.41
N LYS A 100 -9.73 9.07 1.17
CA LYS A 100 -10.58 9.97 0.38
C LYS A 100 -11.90 10.25 1.09
N THR A 101 -12.54 9.22 1.63
CA THR A 101 -13.82 9.35 2.33
C THR A 101 -13.69 10.22 3.59
N LEU A 102 -12.59 10.06 4.35
CA LEU A 102 -12.29 10.92 5.51
C LEU A 102 -12.08 12.37 5.10
N ARG A 103 -11.28 12.63 4.05
CA ARG A 103 -11.01 14.00 3.56
C ARG A 103 -12.24 14.65 2.93
N ASP A 104 -13.03 13.89 2.19
CA ASP A 104 -14.29 14.38 1.63
C ASP A 104 -15.28 14.69 2.76
N PHE A 105 -15.29 13.92 3.85
CA PHE A 105 -16.08 14.25 5.03
C PHE A 105 -15.62 15.57 5.65
N GLU A 106 -14.32 15.75 5.92
CA GLU A 106 -13.75 17.00 6.48
C GLU A 106 -14.05 18.23 5.61
N LYS A 107 -13.90 18.11 4.29
CA LYS A 107 -14.12 19.21 3.33
C LYS A 107 -15.59 19.62 3.20
N ASN A 108 -16.52 18.67 3.32
CA ASN A 108 -17.95 18.91 3.15
C ASN A 108 -18.66 19.29 4.47
N LEU A 109 -17.93 19.58 5.55
CA LEU A 109 -18.49 20.11 6.78
C LEU A 109 -18.85 21.60 6.64
N GLU A 110 -19.99 21.99 7.21
CA GLU A 110 -20.36 23.40 7.40
C GLU A 110 -19.42 24.05 8.43
N ASP A 111 -19.26 25.38 8.40
CA ASP A 111 -18.31 26.09 9.28
C ASP A 111 -18.53 25.77 10.77
N TRP A 112 -19.78 25.85 11.24
CA TRP A 112 -20.11 25.51 12.64
C TRP A 112 -19.81 24.05 13.00
N GLN A 113 -19.81 23.13 12.03
CA GLN A 113 -19.49 21.72 12.27
C GLN A 113 -17.98 21.50 12.36
N ARG A 114 -17.20 22.30 11.63
CA ARG A 114 -15.75 22.31 11.73
C ARG A 114 -15.32 22.84 13.09
N ASP A 115 -15.96 23.88 13.59
CA ASP A 115 -15.68 24.43 14.93
C ASP A 115 -15.91 23.38 16.03
N VAL A 116 -17.05 22.67 15.99
CA VAL A 116 -17.34 21.56 16.91
C VAL A 116 -16.28 20.47 16.84
N LEU A 117 -15.82 20.13 15.63
CA LEU A 117 -14.80 19.11 15.45
C LEU A 117 -13.43 19.61 15.94
N ALA A 118 -13.08 20.87 15.68
CA ALA A 118 -11.84 21.49 16.12
C ALA A 118 -11.77 21.58 17.65
N GLU A 119 -12.87 21.96 18.31
CA GLU A 119 -12.98 21.96 19.77
C GLU A 119 -12.78 20.55 20.34
N PHE A 120 -13.40 19.54 19.72
CA PHE A 120 -13.21 18.14 20.13
C PHE A 120 -11.75 17.66 19.98
N LEU A 121 -11.06 18.06 18.90
CA LEU A 121 -9.66 17.71 18.68
C LEU A 121 -8.72 18.46 19.63
N ALA A 122 -9.02 19.72 19.92
CA ALA A 122 -8.26 20.54 20.87
C ALA A 122 -8.47 20.13 22.34
N ALA A 123 -9.51 19.35 22.64
CA ALA A 123 -9.79 18.88 24.00
C ALA A 123 -8.66 18.03 24.59
N TYR A 124 -7.77 17.48 23.76
CA TYR A 124 -6.57 16.76 24.19
C TYR A 124 -5.36 17.68 24.00
N PRO A 125 -4.82 18.26 25.08
CA PRO A 125 -3.62 19.08 24.98
C PRO A 125 -2.44 18.23 24.53
N GLU A 126 -1.56 18.83 23.74
CA GLU A 126 -0.28 18.21 23.38
C GLU A 126 0.54 17.97 24.65
N ASP A 127 1.13 16.78 24.77
CA ASP A 127 2.08 16.50 25.85
C ASP A 127 3.35 17.33 25.62
N ARG A 128 3.50 18.37 26.43
CA ARG A 128 4.66 19.27 26.42
C ARG A 128 5.45 19.19 27.72
N GLN A 129 5.21 18.17 28.56
CA GLN A 129 5.81 18.10 29.89
C GLN A 129 7.34 18.11 29.79
N TYR A 130 7.92 17.25 28.96
CA TYR A 130 9.37 17.17 28.76
C TYR A 130 9.98 18.51 28.29
N SER A 131 9.39 19.12 27.25
CA SER A 131 9.88 20.40 26.71
C SER A 131 9.81 21.52 27.74
N THR A 132 8.75 21.54 28.56
CA THR A 132 8.57 22.54 29.61
C THR A 132 9.60 22.35 30.73
N GLU A 133 9.84 21.11 31.15
CA GLU A 133 10.84 20.78 32.18
C GLU A 133 12.28 21.09 31.72
N HIS A 134 12.57 20.90 30.44
CA HIS A 134 13.92 21.05 29.88
C HIS A 134 14.15 22.42 29.20
N ASN A 135 13.19 23.34 29.29
CA ASN A 135 13.21 24.65 28.62
C ASN A 135 13.50 24.56 27.11
N LEU A 136 13.02 23.50 26.46
CA LEU A 136 13.17 23.31 25.03
C LEU A 136 12.03 24.01 24.29
N PRO A 137 12.29 24.70 23.17
CA PRO A 137 11.22 25.24 22.35
C PRO A 137 10.34 24.08 21.84
N PRO A 138 9.00 24.18 21.91
CA PRO A 138 8.07 23.14 21.44
C PRO A 138 7.92 23.21 19.90
N VAL A 139 9.03 23.38 19.20
CA VAL A 139 9.11 23.45 17.74
C VAL A 139 10.11 22.39 17.33
N GLY A 140 9.65 21.40 16.55
CA GLY A 140 10.56 20.42 15.96
C GLY A 140 11.41 21.06 14.87
N ASP A 141 12.68 20.70 14.78
CA ASP A 141 13.54 21.14 13.70
C ASP A 141 13.01 20.65 12.34
N THR A 142 12.97 21.54 11.34
CA THR A 142 12.62 21.16 9.97
C THR A 142 13.79 20.42 9.34
N VAL A 143 13.77 19.09 9.39
CA VAL A 143 14.77 18.25 8.72
C VAL A 143 14.40 18.14 7.24
N SER A 144 15.31 18.52 6.34
CA SER A 144 15.15 18.26 4.90
C SER A 144 15.18 16.75 4.66
N PHE A 145 14.33 16.24 3.77
CA PHE A 145 14.37 14.85 3.30
C PHE A 145 15.02 14.72 1.91
N VAL A 146 15.46 15.84 1.33
CA VAL A 146 16.09 15.90 0.02
C VAL A 146 17.51 16.44 0.18
N GLY A 147 18.51 15.66 -0.21
CA GLY A 147 19.93 16.00 -0.11
C GLY A 147 20.83 14.78 0.06
N GLU A 148 22.14 15.01 0.08
CA GLU A 148 23.11 14.04 0.60
C GLU A 148 23.06 14.10 2.13
N PHE A 149 22.61 13.02 2.75
CA PHE A 149 22.61 12.86 4.20
C PHE A 149 23.77 11.97 4.59
N GLU A 150 24.41 12.31 5.70
CA GLU A 150 25.36 11.40 6.31
C GLU A 150 24.64 10.13 6.76
N ASP A 151 25.01 8.99 6.18
CA ASP A 151 24.51 7.70 6.63
C ASP A 151 24.97 7.49 8.10
N PRO A 152 24.03 7.35 9.05
CA PRO A 152 24.36 7.12 10.45
C PRO A 152 24.99 5.74 10.70
N HIS A 153 24.89 4.82 9.75
CA HIS A 153 25.45 3.46 9.85
C HIS A 153 26.87 3.36 9.32
N LEU A 154 27.38 4.39 8.63
CA LEU A 154 28.75 4.45 8.14
C LEU A 154 29.67 5.03 9.21
N LEU A 155 30.70 4.27 9.59
CA LEU A 155 31.75 4.76 10.48
C LEU A 155 32.57 5.86 9.78
N PRO A 156 33.14 6.82 10.53
CA PRO A 156 33.98 7.86 9.94
C PRO A 156 35.13 7.32 9.07
N THR A 157 35.73 6.20 9.46
CA THR A 157 36.79 5.51 8.72
C THR A 157 36.31 4.96 7.37
N GLN A 158 35.08 4.45 7.33
CA GLN A 158 34.48 3.91 6.11
C GLN A 158 34.07 5.01 5.14
N LYS A 159 33.72 6.20 5.64
CA LYS A 159 33.38 7.39 4.83
C LYS A 159 34.60 7.99 4.13
N SER A 160 35.79 7.86 4.72
CA SER A 160 37.01 8.47 4.19
C SER A 160 37.72 7.65 3.12
N GLU A 161 37.39 6.37 2.97
CA GLU A 161 38.07 5.45 2.06
C GLU A 161 37.32 5.31 0.73
N ALA A 162 38.06 5.44 -0.39
CA ALA A 162 37.52 5.29 -1.74
C ALA A 162 37.51 3.80 -2.15
N TRP A 163 36.60 3.03 -1.56
CA TRP A 163 36.46 1.58 -1.83
C TRP A 163 36.19 1.22 -3.29
N SER A 164 35.68 2.17 -4.08
CA SER A 164 35.49 1.97 -5.53
C SER A 164 36.80 1.96 -6.32
N GLU A 165 37.86 2.53 -5.74
CA GLU A 165 39.20 2.61 -6.34
C GLU A 165 40.15 1.56 -5.75
N ASP A 166 39.69 0.82 -4.73
CA ASP A 166 40.40 -0.33 -4.19
C ASP A 166 40.49 -1.41 -5.26
N THR A 167 41.65 -1.43 -5.91
CA THR A 167 42.05 -2.40 -6.93
C THR A 167 43.08 -3.37 -6.37
N GLU A 168 43.20 -3.50 -5.04
CA GLU A 168 43.92 -4.62 -4.44
C GLU A 168 43.14 -5.91 -4.73
N ASP A 169 43.31 -6.41 -5.95
CA ASP A 169 43.09 -7.81 -6.25
C ASP A 169 43.86 -8.60 -5.20
N THR A 170 43.14 -9.43 -4.45
CA THR A 170 43.76 -10.46 -3.62
C THR A 170 44.38 -11.50 -4.55
N SER A 171 45.45 -11.14 -5.25
CA SER A 171 46.16 -12.01 -6.16
C SER A 171 47.04 -12.94 -5.32
N GLY A 172 46.42 -13.90 -4.65
CA GLY A 172 47.14 -15.04 -4.11
C GLY A 172 47.63 -15.89 -5.27
N THR A 173 48.94 -16.08 -5.40
CA THR A 173 49.47 -17.11 -6.28
C THR A 173 49.11 -18.49 -5.73
N MET A 174 49.10 -19.53 -6.57
CA MET A 174 48.87 -20.90 -6.09
C MET A 174 49.93 -21.31 -5.03
N ALA A 175 51.12 -20.72 -5.10
CA ALA A 175 52.15 -20.85 -4.07
C ALA A 175 51.73 -20.29 -2.70
N ASP A 176 51.05 -19.12 -2.67
CA ASP A 176 50.53 -18.53 -1.43
C ASP A 176 49.44 -19.41 -0.80
N TYR A 177 48.61 -20.05 -1.62
CA TYR A 177 47.63 -21.04 -1.17
C TYR A 177 48.29 -22.26 -0.51
N TYR A 178 49.35 -22.79 -1.12
CA TYR A 178 50.11 -23.91 -0.57
C TYR A 178 50.81 -23.55 0.75
N ALA A 179 51.40 -22.36 0.84
CA ALA A 179 52.02 -21.84 2.06
C ALA A 179 51.01 -21.66 3.20
N TYR A 180 49.84 -21.08 2.92
CA TYR A 180 48.77 -20.92 3.91
C TYR A 180 48.19 -22.25 4.40
N LYS A 181 48.08 -23.24 3.51
CA LYS A 181 47.58 -24.58 3.85
C LYS A 181 48.63 -25.52 4.42
N GLY A 182 49.90 -25.13 4.43
CA GLY A 182 51.02 -25.98 4.86
C GLY A 182 51.18 -27.23 3.98
N ILE A 183 50.79 -27.15 2.71
CA ILE A 183 50.88 -28.25 1.75
C ILE A 183 52.06 -27.95 0.82
N THR A 184 52.91 -28.93 0.53
CA THR A 184 54.00 -28.75 -0.43
C THR A 184 53.46 -28.71 -1.86
N PRO A 185 53.84 -27.71 -2.68
CA PRO A 185 53.45 -27.66 -4.09
C PRO A 185 53.90 -28.93 -4.83
N PRO A 186 53.11 -29.46 -5.78
CA PRO A 186 53.54 -30.58 -6.61
C PRO A 186 54.73 -30.18 -7.48
N GLU A 187 55.77 -31.02 -7.53
CA GLU A 187 56.94 -30.81 -8.40
C GLU A 187 56.50 -30.78 -9.87
N GLU A 188 56.77 -29.69 -10.57
CA GLU A 188 56.52 -29.56 -12.01
C GLU A 188 57.37 -30.60 -12.77
N ILE A 189 56.69 -31.52 -13.46
CA ILE A 189 57.33 -32.45 -14.40
C ILE A 189 57.70 -31.65 -15.65
N PRO A 190 58.98 -31.56 -16.05
CA PRO A 190 59.35 -30.81 -17.24
C PRO A 190 58.72 -31.43 -18.49
N GLU A 191 57.91 -30.65 -19.21
CA GLU A 191 57.45 -30.90 -20.57
C GLU A 191 58.64 -30.92 -21.53
N ASN A 192 59.35 -32.04 -21.63
CA ASN A 192 60.19 -32.34 -22.78
C ASN A 192 60.43 -33.85 -22.88
N ALA A 193 59.39 -34.57 -23.31
CA ALA A 193 59.50 -35.94 -23.76
C ALA A 193 58.52 -36.19 -24.91
N ASN A 194 58.78 -35.61 -26.09
CA ASN A 194 58.41 -36.20 -27.39
C ASN A 194 59.02 -35.40 -28.55
N SER A 195 60.32 -35.57 -28.74
CA SER A 195 60.95 -35.41 -30.05
C SER A 195 61.88 -36.61 -30.26
N ASP A 196 61.37 -37.67 -30.87
CA ASP A 196 62.09 -38.60 -31.74
C ASP A 196 61.29 -39.90 -31.92
N ASN A 197 60.61 -40.06 -33.06
CA ASN A 197 60.90 -41.23 -33.89
C ASN A 197 60.58 -41.00 -35.37
N THR A 198 61.61 -41.24 -36.15
CA THR A 198 61.77 -41.12 -37.60
C THR A 198 61.17 -42.30 -38.38
N LYS A 199 60.72 -42.01 -39.61
CA LYS A 199 60.86 -42.81 -40.87
C LYS A 199 60.56 -44.33 -40.83
N ASN A 200 59.47 -44.72 -41.50
CA ASN A 200 59.48 -45.36 -42.85
C ASN A 200 58.05 -45.61 -43.33
#